data_AF-A0AA87FGN8-F1
#
_entry.id   AF-A0AA87FGN8-F1
#
_cell.length_a   1.000
_cell.length_b   1.000
_cell.length_c   1.000
_cell.angle_alpha   90.00
_cell.angle_beta   90.00
_cell.angle_gamma   90.00
#
_symmetry.space_group_name_H-M   'P 1'
#
loop_
_entity.id
_entity.type
_entity.pdbx_description
1 polymer ?
#
loop_
_entity_poly.entity_id
_entity_poly.type
_entity_poly.pdbx_seq_one_letter_code
_entity_poly.pdbx_strand_id
1 'polypeptide(L)'
;MVPKFRAWDKENDRMIYPSTEGVCFELDDDGINILDVSGDYPEDHTFPAIDSFLMQSTGLKDKNGVEIFEGDVLLHTSSSVNYSDTYWHSYVQVYRIDSGAYRIKGKHIYDTELMSARN
;
A
#
# COMPACT_ATOMS: atom_id res chain seq x y z
N MET A 1 -16.14 0.19 -2.10
CA MET A 1 -14.97 0.72 -1.38
C MET A 1 -14.68 2.10 -1.94
N VAL A 2 -14.42 3.10 -1.09
CA VAL A 2 -14.03 4.45 -1.55
C VAL A 2 -12.51 4.45 -1.68
N PRO A 3 -11.95 4.76 -2.87
CA PRO A 3 -10.50 4.81 -3.06
C PRO A 3 -9.86 5.85 -2.14
N LYS A 4 -8.76 5.47 -1.50
CA LYS A 4 -7.90 6.37 -0.73
C LYS A 4 -6.45 6.06 -1.06
N PHE A 5 -5.61 7.09 -1.05
CA PHE A 5 -4.22 6.99 -1.42
C PHE A 5 -3.33 7.71 -0.40
N ARG A 6 -2.09 7.24 -0.31
CA ARG A 6 -0.94 7.95 0.27
C ARG A 6 0.25 7.68 -0.64
N ALA A 7 1.35 8.41 -0.46
CA ALA A 7 2.55 8.24 -1.26
C ALA A 7 3.80 8.25 -0.40
N TRP A 8 4.80 7.43 -0.74
CA TRP A 8 6.14 7.51 -0.14
C TRP A 8 7.04 8.37 -1.02
N ASP A 9 7.46 9.53 -0.50
CA ASP A 9 8.44 10.42 -1.11
C ASP A 9 9.85 9.78 -1.03
N LYS A 10 10.44 9.46 -2.18
CA LYS A 10 11.72 8.73 -2.24
C LYS A 10 12.92 9.62 -1.93
N GLU A 11 12.80 10.92 -2.11
CA GLU A 11 13.91 11.86 -1.93
C GLU A 11 13.99 12.34 -0.48
N ASN A 12 12.84 12.57 0.15
CA ASN A 12 12.76 13.10 1.52
C ASN A 12 12.42 12.05 2.59
N ASP A 13 12.31 10.78 2.21
CA ASP A 13 12.02 9.64 3.10
C ASP A 13 10.80 9.90 4.02
N ARG A 14 9.70 10.38 3.43
CA ARG A 14 8.48 10.75 4.17
C ARG A 14 7.20 10.23 3.55
N MET A 15 6.20 10.00 4.41
CA MET A 15 4.84 9.67 3.96
C MET A 15 4.07 10.96 3.64
N ILE A 16 3.50 11.01 2.45
CA ILE A 16 2.65 12.07 1.93
C ILE A 16 1.21 11.58 1.91
N TYR A 17 0.30 12.44 2.35
CA TYR A 17 -1.14 12.23 2.31
C TYR A 17 -1.78 13.31 1.42
N PRO A 18 -3.02 13.10 0.92
CA PRO A 18 -3.77 14.15 0.22
C PRO A 18 -3.98 15.42 1.05
N SER A 19 -3.82 15.34 2.37
CA SER A 19 -3.90 16.47 3.30
C SER A 19 -2.53 17.07 3.67
N THR A 20 -1.44 16.58 3.09
CA THR A 20 -0.10 17.14 3.33
C THR A 20 -0.02 18.53 2.72
N GLU A 21 0.36 19.51 3.53
CA GLU A 21 0.54 20.89 3.09
C GLU A 21 1.58 20.99 1.97
N GLY A 22 1.31 21.84 0.97
CA GLY A 22 2.19 22.03 -0.18
C GLY A 22 2.22 20.85 -1.16
N VAL A 23 1.28 19.92 -1.08
CA VAL A 23 1.17 18.80 -2.03
C VAL A 23 -0.21 18.75 -2.68
N CYS A 24 -0.25 18.42 -3.96
CA CYS A 24 -1.47 18.10 -4.69
C CYS A 24 -1.43 16.66 -5.22
N PHE A 25 -2.55 15.95 -5.11
CA PHE A 25 -2.78 14.68 -5.81
C PHE A 25 -3.63 15.00 -7.04
N GLU A 26 -3.01 15.03 -8.21
CA GLU A 26 -3.67 15.29 -9.48
C GLU A 26 -4.01 13.97 -10.18
N LEU A 27 -5.15 13.93 -10.86
CA LEU A 27 -5.55 12.81 -11.71
C LEU A 27 -5.70 13.33 -13.14
N ASP A 28 -4.94 12.75 -14.06
CA ASP A 28 -4.96 13.07 -15.48
C ASP A 28 -4.91 11.79 -16.34
N ASP A 29 -4.60 11.95 -17.64
CA ASP A 29 -4.52 10.85 -18.60
C ASP A 29 -3.36 9.87 -18.33
N ASP A 30 -2.32 10.31 -17.60
CA ASP A 30 -1.15 9.50 -17.21
C ASP A 30 -1.35 8.81 -15.85
N GLY A 31 -2.38 9.21 -15.09
CA GLY A 31 -2.79 8.58 -13.85
C GLY A 31 -2.77 9.53 -12.67
N ILE A 32 -2.34 9.05 -11.50
CA ILE A 32 -2.27 9.87 -10.28
C ILE A 32 -0.86 10.42 -10.13
N ASN A 33 -0.74 11.74 -10.20
CA ASN A 33 0.50 12.49 -10.02
C ASN A 33 0.54 13.16 -8.64
N ILE A 34 1.70 13.13 -7.99
CA ILE A 34 1.93 13.80 -6.70
C ILE A 34 2.80 15.02 -6.98
N LEU A 35 2.24 16.21 -6.82
CA LEU A 35 2.88 17.47 -7.21
C LEU A 35 3.30 18.27 -5.97
N ASP A 36 4.48 18.89 -6.02
CA ASP A 36 4.88 19.89 -5.04
C ASP A 36 4.31 21.25 -5.46
N VAL A 37 3.33 21.72 -4.69
CA VAL A 37 2.63 22.99 -4.86
C VAL A 37 2.95 23.97 -3.72
N SER A 38 4.06 23.75 -3.01
CA SER A 38 4.50 24.63 -1.92
C SER A 38 5.08 25.96 -2.38
N GLY A 39 5.52 26.03 -3.64
CA GLY A 39 6.06 27.24 -4.27
C GLY A 39 5.01 28.14 -4.91
N ASP A 40 5.48 29.26 -5.47
CA ASP A 40 4.66 30.14 -6.30
C ASP A 40 4.12 29.40 -7.54
N TYR A 41 2.98 29.85 -8.04
CA TYR A 41 2.39 29.27 -9.25
C TYR A 41 3.34 29.46 -10.45
N PRO A 42 3.79 28.37 -11.09
CA PRO A 42 4.82 28.45 -12.13
C PRO A 42 4.28 29.07 -13.43
N GLU A 43 5.13 29.81 -14.15
CA GLU A 43 4.76 30.51 -15.39
C GLU A 43 4.33 29.55 -16.51
N ASP A 44 4.90 28.35 -16.55
CA ASP A 44 4.56 27.29 -17.50
C ASP A 44 3.37 26.43 -17.04
N HIS A 45 2.71 26.83 -15.95
CA HIS A 45 1.54 26.18 -15.37
C HIS A 45 1.76 24.72 -14.97
N THR A 46 3.02 24.29 -14.79
CA THR A 46 3.38 22.90 -14.48
C THR A 46 4.13 22.83 -13.17
N PHE A 47 3.49 22.31 -12.13
CA PHE A 47 4.17 22.05 -10.86
C PHE A 47 5.11 20.82 -10.98
N PRO A 48 6.25 20.83 -10.27
CA PRO A 48 7.15 19.69 -10.28
C PRO A 48 6.51 18.47 -9.61
N ALA A 49 6.67 17.30 -10.24
CA ALA A 49 6.25 16.02 -9.67
C ALA A 49 7.24 15.54 -8.61
N ILE A 50 6.71 15.03 -7.50
CA ILE A 50 7.45 14.37 -6.44
C ILE A 50 7.67 12.91 -6.83
N ASP A 51 8.93 12.49 -6.97
CA ASP A 51 9.25 11.09 -7.21
C ASP A 51 8.84 10.23 -6.01
N SER A 52 7.77 9.46 -6.18
CA SER A 52 7.09 8.79 -5.08
C SER A 52 6.53 7.43 -5.46
N PHE A 53 6.28 6.60 -4.44
CA PHE A 53 5.51 5.36 -4.59
C PHE A 53 4.09 5.59 -4.11
N LEU A 54 3.12 5.55 -5.02
CA LEU A 54 1.70 5.59 -4.68
C LEU A 54 1.28 4.28 -3.97
N MET A 55 0.51 4.39 -2.90
CA MET A 55 0.01 3.28 -2.10
C MET A 55 -1.51 3.40 -1.93
N GLN A 56 -2.26 2.44 -2.46
CA GLN A 56 -3.72 2.43 -2.33
C GLN A 56 -4.18 1.77 -1.02
N SER A 57 -5.21 2.32 -0.37
CA SER A 57 -5.88 1.67 0.77
C SER A 57 -6.57 0.38 0.34
N THR A 58 -6.42 -0.65 1.17
CA THR A 58 -7.18 -1.91 1.03
C THR A 58 -8.64 -1.80 1.47
N GLY A 59 -8.99 -0.74 2.21
CA GLY A 59 -10.26 -0.58 2.92
C GLY A 59 -10.42 -1.50 4.15
N LEU A 60 -9.41 -2.33 4.45
CA LEU A 60 -9.35 -3.17 5.63
C LEU A 60 -8.58 -2.48 6.75
N LYS A 61 -8.84 -2.90 7.98
CA LYS A 61 -8.15 -2.42 9.18
C LYS A 61 -7.40 -3.55 9.86
N ASP A 62 -6.28 -3.22 10.47
CA ASP A 62 -5.54 -4.13 11.33
C ASP A 62 -6.29 -4.37 12.66
N LYS A 63 -5.71 -5.20 13.54
CA LYS A 63 -6.26 -5.49 14.87
C LYS A 63 -6.42 -4.26 15.77
N ASN A 64 -5.73 -3.17 15.48
CA ASN A 64 -5.74 -1.92 16.23
C ASN A 64 -6.66 -0.87 15.59
N GLY A 65 -7.38 -1.22 14.51
CA GLY A 65 -8.27 -0.32 13.80
C GLY A 65 -7.57 0.65 12.83
N VAL A 66 -6.28 0.46 12.58
CA VAL A 66 -5.47 1.24 11.63
C VAL A 66 -5.71 0.70 10.22
N GLU A 67 -5.98 1.59 9.27
CA GLU A 67 -6.23 1.23 7.87
C GLU A 67 -4.94 0.69 7.20
N ILE A 68 -5.08 -0.39 6.44
CA ILE A 68 -3.96 -1.08 5.77
C ILE A 68 -3.88 -0.62 4.31
N PHE A 69 -2.68 -0.28 3.86
CA PHE A 69 -2.38 0.14 2.50
C PHE A 69 -1.45 -0.85 1.79
N GLU A 70 -1.41 -0.79 0.46
CA GLU A 70 -0.37 -1.43 -0.34
C GLU A 70 1.03 -1.07 0.19
N GLY A 71 1.93 -2.04 0.24
CA GLY A 71 3.29 -1.88 0.74
C GLY A 71 3.44 -1.96 2.26
N ASP A 72 2.34 -1.92 3.04
CA ASP A 72 2.43 -2.09 4.49
C ASP A 72 3.00 -3.44 4.89
N VAL A 73 3.78 -3.44 5.98
CA VAL A 73 4.31 -4.65 6.61
C VAL A 73 3.47 -5.00 7.84
N LEU A 74 2.95 -6.22 7.87
CA LEU A 74 2.10 -6.74 8.93
C LEU A 74 2.78 -7.90 9.63
N LEU A 75 2.49 -8.05 10.92
CA LEU A 75 2.75 -9.30 11.64
C LEU A 75 1.57 -10.25 11.40
N HIS A 76 1.80 -11.28 10.59
CA HIS A 76 0.85 -12.36 10.37
C HIS A 76 1.05 -13.46 11.40
N THR A 77 -0.02 -13.84 12.09
CA THR A 77 -0.02 -14.94 13.06
C THR A 77 -0.91 -16.06 12.54
N SER A 78 -0.35 -17.27 12.37
CA SER A 78 -1.11 -18.47 12.00
C SER A 78 -1.04 -19.52 13.10
N SER A 79 -2.18 -20.09 13.46
CA SER A 79 -2.27 -21.22 14.38
C SER A 79 -2.00 -22.54 13.67
N SER A 80 -1.28 -23.45 14.33
CA SER A 80 -1.17 -24.84 13.87
C SER A 80 -2.51 -25.55 13.99
N VAL A 81 -2.94 -26.23 12.92
CA VAL A 81 -4.15 -27.08 12.96
C VAL A 81 -3.92 -28.35 13.78
N ASN A 82 -2.67 -28.82 13.86
CA ASN A 82 -2.31 -30.10 14.48
C ASN A 82 -1.80 -29.98 15.91
N TYR A 83 -1.52 -28.76 16.37
CA TYR A 83 -1.00 -28.48 17.71
C TYR A 83 -1.74 -27.28 18.28
N SER A 84 -2.74 -27.55 19.12
CA SER A 84 -3.36 -26.51 19.94
C SER A 84 -2.25 -25.80 20.70
N ASP A 85 -2.25 -24.47 20.68
CA ASP A 85 -1.30 -23.58 21.37
C ASP A 85 0.06 -23.34 20.68
N THR A 86 0.24 -23.75 19.42
CA THR A 86 1.42 -23.33 18.62
C THR A 86 1.05 -22.26 17.59
N TYR A 87 1.73 -21.12 17.65
CA TYR A 87 1.57 -19.98 16.73
C TYR A 87 2.85 -19.72 15.94
N TRP A 88 2.70 -19.55 14.64
CA TRP A 88 3.77 -19.08 13.76
C TRP A 88 3.56 -17.62 13.45
N HIS A 89 4.66 -16.86 13.51
CA HIS A 89 4.67 -15.43 13.26
C HIS A 89 5.54 -15.15 12.03
N SER A 90 5.04 -14.33 11.12
CA SER A 90 5.79 -13.93 9.93
C SER A 90 5.50 -12.47 9.60
N TYR A 91 6.55 -11.74 9.23
CA TYR A 91 6.38 -10.42 8.64
C TYR A 91 5.98 -10.59 7.18
N VAL A 92 4.90 -9.93 6.79
CA VAL A 92 4.34 -10.00 5.44
C VAL A 92 4.13 -8.61 4.89
N GLN A 93 4.37 -8.43 3.60
CA GLN A 93 4.07 -7.21 2.88
C GLN A 93 2.74 -7.36 2.13
N VAL A 94 1.88 -6.35 2.22
CA VAL A 94 0.65 -6.24 1.43
C VAL A 94 0.98 -5.75 0.02
N TYR A 95 0.42 -6.39 -1.00
CA TYR A 95 0.58 -5.97 -2.39
C TYR A 95 -0.69 -6.25 -3.20
N ARG A 96 -0.79 -5.62 -4.37
CA ARG A 96 -1.90 -5.81 -5.30
C ARG A 96 -1.41 -6.57 -6.53
N ILE A 97 -2.20 -7.53 -6.99
CA ILE A 97 -1.97 -8.27 -8.24
C ILE A 97 -2.74 -7.64 -9.39
N ASP A 98 -2.43 -8.01 -10.63
CA ASP A 98 -3.02 -7.44 -11.85
C ASP A 98 -4.55 -7.54 -11.91
N SER A 99 -5.14 -8.57 -11.30
CA SER A 99 -6.60 -8.70 -11.17
C SER A 99 -7.24 -7.66 -10.23
N GLY A 100 -6.42 -6.86 -9.56
CA GLY A 100 -6.80 -5.84 -8.61
C GLY A 100 -6.98 -6.34 -7.18
N ALA A 101 -6.83 -7.65 -6.92
CA ALA A 101 -6.96 -8.21 -5.59
C ALA A 101 -5.74 -7.93 -4.71
N TYR A 102 -5.98 -7.74 -3.41
CA TYR A 102 -4.91 -7.63 -2.40
C TYR A 102 -4.44 -9.00 -1.93
N ARG A 103 -3.13 -9.15 -1.79
CA ARG A 103 -2.43 -10.35 -1.31
C ARG A 103 -1.36 -9.96 -0.29
N ILE A 104 -0.87 -10.96 0.43
CA ILE A 104 0.28 -10.82 1.33
C ILE A 104 1.40 -11.74 0.87
N LYS A 105 2.66 -11.27 0.96
CA LYS A 105 3.86 -12.08 0.69
C LYS A 105 4.85 -11.92 1.82
N GLY A 106 5.57 -12.98 2.16
CA GLY A 106 6.53 -12.94 3.25
C GLY A 106 7.33 -14.24 3.35
N LYS A 107 8.41 -14.22 4.13
CA LYS A 107 9.20 -15.42 4.38
C LYS A 107 8.29 -16.45 5.07
N HIS A 108 8.16 -17.64 4.49
CA HIS A 108 7.27 -18.72 4.93
C HIS A 108 5.76 -18.52 4.67
N ILE A 109 5.38 -17.52 3.88
CA ILE A 109 4.05 -17.46 3.26
C ILE A 109 4.17 -18.12 1.89
N TYR A 110 3.65 -19.34 1.78
CA TYR A 110 3.57 -20.05 0.50
C TYR A 110 2.33 -19.57 -0.25
N ASP A 111 2.48 -19.23 -1.52
CA ASP A 111 1.32 -18.89 -2.36
C ASP A 111 0.30 -20.03 -2.31
N THR A 112 -0.93 -19.68 -1.97
CA THR A 112 -2.03 -20.64 -1.76
C THR A 112 -2.63 -21.15 -3.06
N GLU A 113 -1.93 -21.01 -4.20
CA GLU A 113 -2.36 -21.59 -5.48
C GLU A 113 -2.27 -23.13 -5.50
N LEU A 114 -1.63 -23.74 -4.49
CA LEU A 114 -1.53 -25.19 -4.36
C LEU A 114 -2.69 -25.82 -3.57
N MET A 115 -3.95 -25.66 -3.99
CA MET A 115 -5.05 -26.59 -3.63
C MET A 115 -6.25 -26.48 -4.61
N SER A 116 -6.06 -26.83 -5.88
CA SER A 116 -7.19 -27.26 -6.73
C SER A 116 -6.88 -28.47 -7.63
N ALA A 117 -5.63 -28.96 -7.67
CA ALA A 117 -5.26 -30.20 -8.36
C ALA A 117 -5.44 -31.47 -7.49
N ARG A 118 -6.56 -31.56 -6.76
CA ARG A 118 -7.06 -32.83 -6.23
C ARG A 118 -8.47 -33.05 -6.76
N ASN A 119 -8.53 -33.62 -7.96
CA ASN A 119 -9.40 -34.72 -8.37
C ASN A 119 -8.88 -35.29 -9.69
#